data_AF-A0A7V4Q7Y1-F1
#
_entry.id   AF-A0A7V4Q7Y1-F1
#
_cell.length_a   1.000
_cell.length_b   1.000
_cell.length_c   1.000
_cell.angle_alpha   90.00
_cell.angle_beta   90.00
_cell.angle_gamma   90.00
#
_symmetry.space_group_name_H-M   'P 1'
#
loop_
_entity.id
_entity.type
_entity.pdbx_description
1 polymer ?
#
loop_
_entity_poly.entity_id
_entity_poly.type
_entity_poly.pdbx_seq_one_letter_code
_entity_poly.pdbx_strand_id
1 'polypeptide(L)' 'GGVNRVILMDAIGAPLGSMFSIEQRYCCLNIIDYYADGNAVVKLVNG' A
#
# COMPACT_ATOMS: atom_id res chain seq x y z
N GLY A 1 -5.18 9.70 0.40
CA GLY A 1 -5.37 8.60 1.37
C GLY A 1 -6.13 7.43 0.79
N GLY A 2 -7.32 7.63 0.20
CA GLY A 2 -8.13 6.52 -0.32
C GLY A 2 -7.40 5.64 -1.34
N VAL A 3 -7.01 6.20 -2.48
CA VAL A 3 -6.33 5.47 -3.56
C VAL A 3 -5.05 4.76 -3.07
N ASN A 4 -4.21 5.46 -2.31
CA ASN A 4 -2.98 4.87 -1.76
C ASN A 4 -3.24 3.60 -0.95
N ARG A 5 -4.28 3.57 -0.11
CA ARG A 5 -4.59 2.35 0.66
C ARG A 5 -5.11 1.23 -0.23
N VAL A 6 -5.87 1.52 -1.29
CA VAL A 6 -6.26 0.50 -2.29
C VAL A 6 -5.00 -0.14 -2.89
N ILE A 7 -4.05 0.69 -3.34
CA ILE A 7 -2.78 0.22 -3.92
C ILE A 7 -1.99 -0.61 -2.90
N LEU A 8 -1.94 -0.18 -1.64
CA LEU A 8 -1.26 -0.93 -0.58
C LEU A 8 -1.94 -2.27 -0.28
N MET A 9 -3.27 -2.32 -0.23
CA MET A 9 -4.03 -3.57 -0.03
C MET A 9 -3.74 -4.55 -1.18
N ASP A 10 -3.80 -4.07 -2.42
CA ASP A 10 -3.50 -4.85 -3.61
C ASP A 10 -2.05 -5.40 -3.58
N ALA A 11 -1.07 -4.52 -3.31
CA ALA A 11 0.34 -4.89 -3.29
C ALA A 11 0.71 -5.93 -2.22
N ILE A 12 0.03 -5.95 -1.06
CA ILE A 12 0.29 -6.93 0.01
C ILE A 12 -0.67 -8.14 -0.03
N GLY A 13 -1.60 -8.19 -0.98
CA GLY A 13 -2.62 -9.24 -1.06
C GLY A 13 -3.65 -9.20 0.07
N ALA A 14 -3.89 -8.04 0.69
CA ALA A 14 -4.87 -7.88 1.74
C ALA A 14 -6.29 -7.59 1.19
N PRO A 15 -7.36 -7.99 1.89
CA PRO A 15 -8.73 -7.67 1.48
C PRO A 15 -8.98 -6.16 1.43
N LEU A 16 -9.65 -5.68 0.37
CA LEU A 16 -10.03 -4.25 0.26
C LEU A 16 -10.91 -3.74 1.41
N GLY A 17 -11.67 -4.62 2.05
CA GLY A 17 -12.45 -4.27 3.25
C GLY A 17 -11.59 -3.79 4.43
N SER A 18 -10.30 -4.16 4.44
CA SER A 18 -9.32 -3.77 5.45
C SER A 18 -8.61 -2.44 5.13
N MET A 19 -8.99 -1.75 4.06
CA MET A 19 -8.34 -0.52 3.62
C MET A 19 -8.35 0.59 4.69
N PHE A 20 -9.37 0.64 5.54
CA PHE A 20 -9.46 1.60 6.66
C PHE A 20 -8.61 1.23 7.87
N SER A 21 -7.96 0.06 7.88
CA SER A 21 -7.05 -0.37 8.95
C SER A 21 -5.69 0.32 8.92
N ILE A 22 -5.38 1.11 7.86
CA ILE A 22 -4.14 1.88 7.74
C ILE A 22 -4.45 3.37 7.75
N GLU A 23 -4.03 4.10 8.79
CA GLU A 23 -4.05 5.56 8.79
C GLU A 23 -3.05 6.09 7.75
N GLN A 24 -3.37 7.19 7.06
CA GLN A 24 -2.43 7.90 6.19
C GLN A 24 -2.56 9.39 6.42
N ARG A 25 -1.48 10.02 6.84
CA ARG A 25 -1.40 11.47 7.03
C ARG A 25 -1.23 12.18 5.68
N TYR A 26 -1.51 13.48 5.68
CA TYR A 26 -1.28 14.31 4.51
C TYR A 26 0.21 14.25 4.11
N CYS A 27 0.48 14.14 2.80
CA CYS A 27 1.83 14.03 2.22
C CYS A 27 2.70 12.84 2.67
N CYS A 28 2.14 11.78 3.28
CA CYS A 28 2.95 10.62 3.65
C CYS A 28 3.52 9.86 2.43
N LEU A 29 4.74 9.36 2.57
CA LEU A 29 5.48 8.59 1.58
C LEU A 29 5.21 7.09 1.75
N ASN A 30 4.98 6.41 0.63
CA ASN A 30 4.93 4.95 0.56
C ASN A 30 5.87 4.49 -0.56
N ILE A 31 6.60 3.39 -0.34
CA ILE A 31 7.54 2.84 -1.32
C ILE A 31 7.13 1.39 -1.60
N ILE A 32 6.91 1.08 -2.87
CA ILE A 32 6.53 -0.25 -3.34
C ILE A 32 7.46 -0.62 -4.50
N ASP A 33 8.08 -1.79 -4.40
CA ASP A 33 8.86 -2.38 -5.48
C ASP A 33 8.00 -3.42 -6.20
N TYR A 34 7.92 -3.31 -7.52
CA TYR A 34 7.27 -4.29 -8.39
C TYR A 34 8.31 -5.12 -9.12
N TYR A 35 8.17 -6.44 -9.07
CA TYR A 35 9.07 -7.40 -9.69
C TYR A 35 8.43 -8.04 -10.93
N ALA A 36 9.27 -8.50 -11.86
CA ALA A 36 8.83 -9.02 -13.15
C ALA A 36 8.05 -10.35 -13.05
N ASP A 37 8.16 -11.05 -11.93
CA ASP A 37 7.40 -12.27 -11.61
C ASP A 37 5.98 -11.96 -11.11
N GLY A 38 5.60 -10.69 -11.04
CA GLY A 38 4.30 -10.23 -10.54
C GLY A 38 4.24 -10.04 -9.03
N ASN A 39 5.34 -10.28 -8.29
CA ASN A 39 5.39 -9.96 -6.88
C ASN A 39 5.56 -8.46 -6.65
N ALA A 40 5.02 -7.97 -5.53
CA ALA A 40 5.24 -6.63 -5.03
C ALA A 40 5.75 -6.67 -3.58
N VAL A 41 6.63 -5.74 -3.22
CA VAL A 41 7.14 -5.57 -1.85
C VAL A 41 6.92 -4.14 -1.41
N VAL A 42 6.08 -3.96 -0.39
CA VAL A 42 5.90 -2.67 0.27
C VAL A 42 7.05 -2.45 1.25
N LYS A 43 7.96 -1.55 0.90
CA LYS A 43 9.19 -1.25 1.68
C LYS A 43 8.98 -0.19 2.76
N LEU A 44 8.02 0.71 2.54
CA LEU A 44 7.72 1.79 3.47
C LEU A 44 6.24 2.13 3.41
N VAL A 45 5.64 2.28 4.59
CA VAL A 45 4.28 2.82 4.76
C VAL A 45 4.38 4.00 5.71
N ASN A 46 3.77 5.12 5.33
CA ASN A 46 3.70 6.35 6.13
C ASN A 46 5.05 6.98 6.50
N GLY A 47 5.99 7.00 5.56
CA GLY A 47 7.21 7.82 5.67
C GLY A 47 6.94 9.32 5.57
#